data_AF-A0A3P7NH13-F1
#
_entry.id   AF-A0A3P7NH13-F1
#
_cell.length_a   1.000
_cell.length_b   1.000
_cell.length_c   1.000
_cell.angle_alpha   90.00
_cell.angle_beta   90.00
_cell.angle_gamma   90.00
#
_symmetry.space_group_name_H-M   'P 1'
#
loop_
_entity.id
_entity.type
_entity.pdbx_description
1 polymer ?
#
loop_
_entity_poly.entity_id
_entity_poly.type
_entity_poly.pdbx_seq_one_letter_code
_entity_poly.pdbx_strand_id
1 'polypeptide(L)' 'MDAFISYRRSNGSHLASLLKVHLESRGYRIFLDINSLPAGRFDYCLLNSVSRAINFILVLTPNALDRCLNDEDCNDWVH' A
#
# COMPACT_ATOMS: atom_id res chain seq x y z
N MET A 1 8.76 -8.90 7.08
CA MET A 1 8.65 -8.16 5.80
C MET A 1 9.32 -6.82 6.04
N ASP A 2 10.08 -6.28 5.09
CA ASP A 2 10.96 -5.15 5.45
C ASP A 2 10.26 -3.81 5.25
N ALA A 3 9.47 -3.67 4.18
CA ALA A 3 8.56 -2.55 4.01
C ALA A 3 7.24 -2.93 3.33
N PHE A 4 6.17 -2.22 3.70
CA PHE A 4 4.89 -2.20 3.02
C PHE A 4 4.74 -0.88 2.26
N ILE A 5 4.33 -0.92 0.99
CA ILE A 5 4.09 0.26 0.17
C ILE A 5 2.58 0.44 -0.06
N SER A 6 2.02 1.51 0.50
CA SER A 6 0.66 2.01 0.23
C SER A 6 0.70 3.09 -0.86
N TYR A 7 -0.23 3.05 -1.79
CA TYR A 7 -0.30 4.01 -2.90
C TYR A 7 -1.73 4.18 -3.44
N ARG A 8 -2.00 5.36 -3.99
CA ARG A 8 -3.24 5.63 -4.71
C ARG A 8 -3.20 4.95 -6.09
N ARG A 9 -4.14 4.04 -6.38
CA ARG A 9 -4.12 3.26 -7.65
C ARG A 9 -4.29 4.06 -8.91
N SER A 10 -5.09 5.12 -8.87
CA SER A 10 -5.43 5.91 -10.05
C SER A 10 -4.19 6.54 -10.70
N ASN A 11 -3.13 6.80 -9.94
CA ASN A 11 -1.94 7.48 -10.45
C ASN A 11 -0.60 7.07 -9.81
N GLY A 12 -0.59 6.31 -8.71
CA GLY A 12 0.61 5.91 -7.97
C GLY A 12 1.21 4.56 -8.36
N SER A 13 0.53 3.78 -9.22
CA SER A 13 0.92 2.39 -9.54
C SER A 13 2.32 2.27 -10.14
N HIS A 14 2.67 3.14 -11.10
CA HIS A 14 4.00 3.15 -11.73
C HIS A 14 5.11 3.49 -10.73
N LEU A 15 4.90 4.53 -9.91
CA LEU A 15 5.88 4.96 -8.91
C LEU A 15 6.06 3.90 -7.81
N ALA A 16 4.97 3.30 -7.33
CA ALA A 16 5.02 2.24 -6.33
C ALA A 16 5.76 0.99 -6.85
N SER A 17 5.52 0.62 -8.12
CA SER A 17 6.23 -0.49 -8.77
C SER A 17 7.72 -0.20 -8.94
N LEU A 18 8.07 1.03 -9.32
CA LEU A 18 9.46 1.47 -9.45
C LEU A 18 10.19 1.40 -8.10
N LEU A 19 9.55 1.90 -7.03
CA LEU A 19 10.08 1.82 -5.66
C LEU A 19 10.30 0.38 -5.23
N LYS A 20 9.33 -0.50 -5.50
CA LYS A 20 9.47 -1.94 -5.20
C LYS A 20 10.70 -2.53 -5.88
N VAL A 21 10.84 -2.38 -7.20
CA VAL A 21 11.98 -2.93 -7.96
C VAL A 21 13.32 -2.38 -7.45
N HIS A 22 13.39 -1.08 -7.12
CA HIS A 22 14.61 -0.48 -6.60
C HIS A 22 14.99 -0.95 -5.20
N LEU A 23 14.02 -1.22 -4.34
CA LEU A 23 14.27 -1.70 -2.98
C LEU A 23 14.56 -3.22 -2.98
N GLU A 24 13.86 -3.99 -3.80
CA GLU A 24 14.14 -5.42 -3.98
C GLU A 24 15.52 -5.67 -4.57
N SER A 25 15.98 -4.83 -5.51
CA SER A 25 17.36 -4.93 -6.04
C SER A 25 18.44 -4.61 -5.00
N ARG A 26 18.08 -4.01 -3.86
CA ARG A 26 18.96 -3.79 -2.70
C ARG A 26 18.81 -4.85 -1.61
N GLY A 27 18.00 -5.90 -1.86
CA GLY A 27 17.79 -7.01 -0.94
C GLY A 27 16.67 -6.82 0.07
N TYR A 28 15.86 -5.76 -0.03
CA TYR A 28 14.69 -5.57 0.84
C TYR A 28 13.49 -6.38 0.36
N ARG A 29 12.76 -6.99 1.30
CA ARG A 29 11.49 -7.68 1.02
C ARG A 29 10.34 -6.69 1.09
N ILE A 30 9.79 -6.35 -0.07
CA ILE A 30 8.78 -5.31 -0.23
C ILE A 30 7.41 -5.91 -0.54
N PHE A 31 6.38 -5.43 0.15
CA PHE A 31 4.99 -5.67 -0.23
C PHE A 31 4.42 -4.46 -0.95
N LEU A 32 3.65 -4.70 -2.01
CA LEU A 32 2.75 -3.69 -2.57
C LEU A 32 1.32 -4.05 -2.17
N ASP A 33 0.54 -3.05 -1.82
CA ASP A 33 -0.90 -3.21 -1.66
C ASP A 33 -1.57 -3.44 -3.03
N ILE A 34 -1.80 -4.70 -3.40
CA ILE A 34 -2.48 -5.10 -4.65
C ILE A 34 -3.81 -5.78 -4.25
N ASN A 35 -4.97 -5.19 -4.57
CA ASN A 35 -6.31 -5.80 -4.27
C ASN A 35 -6.62 -7.01 -5.15
N SER A 36 -5.63 -7.80 -5.57
CA SER A 36 -5.89 -9.07 -6.24
C SER A 36 -6.15 -10.18 -5.21
N LEU A 37 -6.88 -9.88 -4.14
CA LEU A 37 -7.42 -10.89 -3.23
C LEU A 37 -8.94 -10.75 -3.22
N PRO A 38 -9.68 -11.84 -3.53
CA PRO A 38 -11.12 -11.80 -3.69
C PRO A 38 -11.79 -11.30 -2.41
N ALA A 39 -12.82 -10.46 -2.59
CA ALA A 39 -13.63 -9.89 -1.53
C ALA A 39 -14.02 -10.98 -0.51
N GLY A 40 -13.56 -10.84 0.74
CA GLY A 40 -13.91 -11.74 1.85
C GLY A 40 -12.75 -12.20 2.73
N ARG A 41 -11.48 -12.01 2.34
CA ARG A 41 -10.30 -12.38 3.18
C ARG A 41 -9.22 -11.29 3.28
N PHE A 42 -9.54 -10.05 2.90
CA PHE A 42 -8.56 -8.98 2.76
C PHE A 42 -8.09 -8.43 4.10
N ASP A 43 -9.02 -8.16 5.02
CA ASP A 43 -8.75 -7.43 6.27
C ASP A 43 -7.68 -8.13 7.12
N TYR A 44 -7.77 -9.45 7.27
CA TYR A 44 -6.83 -10.20 8.10
C TYR A 44 -5.44 -10.31 7.47
N CYS A 45 -5.33 -10.54 6.17
CA CYS A 45 -4.04 -10.69 5.50
C CYS A 45 -3.30 -9.35 5.36
N LEU A 46 -4.04 -8.26 5.10
CA LEU A 46 -3.46 -6.92 4.97
C LEU A 46 -2.97 -6.41 6.33
N LEU A 47 -3.82 -6.40 7.36
CA LEU A 47 -3.45 -5.95 8.71
C LEU A 47 -2.28 -6.75 9.27
N ASN A 48 -2.25 -8.05 9.01
CA ASN A 48 -1.15 -8.92 9.45
C ASN A 48 0.13 -8.73 8.61
N SER A 49 0.03 -8.18 7.40
CA SER A 49 1.22 -7.82 6.60
C SER A 49 1.77 -6.45 7.03
N VAL A 50 0.89 -5.49 7.35
CA VAL A 50 1.25 -4.20 7.93
C VAL A 50 1.89 -4.38 9.32
N SER A 51 1.29 -5.19 10.20
CA SER A 51 1.84 -5.45 11.55
C SER A 51 3.18 -6.18 11.54
N ARG A 52 3.52 -6.87 10.44
CA ARG A 52 4.78 -7.60 10.25
C ARG A 52 5.79 -6.86 9.37
N ALA A 53 5.43 -5.70 8.86
CA ALA A 53 6.33 -4.82 8.14
C ALA A 53 7.06 -3.92 9.15
N ILE A 54 8.38 -3.83 9.02
CA ILE A 54 9.19 -2.93 9.86
C ILE A 54 8.96 -1.47 9.45
N ASN A 55 8.76 -1.24 8.15
CA ASN A 55 8.60 0.08 7.57
C ASN A 55 7.27 0.18 6.81
N PHE A 56 6.66 1.35 6.85
CA PHE A 56 5.49 1.70 6.04
C PHE A 56 5.83 2.88 5.13
N ILE A 57 5.68 2.69 3.83
CA ILE A 57 6.00 3.66 2.79
C ILE A 57 4.69 4.09 2.14
N LEU A 58 4.34 5.37 2.29
CA LEU A 58 3.16 5.96 1.65
C LEU A 58 3.57 6.76 0.41
N VAL A 59 3.02 6.41 -0.74
CA VAL A 59 3.29 7.10 -2.00
C VAL A 59 2.27 8.22 -2.21
N LEU A 60 2.73 9.47 -2.06
CA LEU A 60 1.91 10.68 -2.19
C LEU A 60 1.99 11.28 -3.59
N THR A 61 1.29 10.68 -4.54
CA THR A 61 0.99 11.32 -5.82
C THR A 61 0.01 12.50 -5.65
N PRO A 62 -0.13 13.39 -6.65
CA PRO A 62 -1.19 14.39 -6.63
C PRO A 62 -2.55 13.76 -6.32
N ASN A 63 -3.33 14.37 -5.42
CA ASN A 63 -4.67 13.88 -5.03
C ASN A 63 -4.68 12.48 -4.37
N ALA A 64 -3.53 12.00 -3.87
CA ALA A 64 -3.44 10.67 -3.26
C ALA A 64 -4.30 10.51 -2.02
N LEU A 65 -4.65 11.59 -1.31
CA LEU A 65 -5.42 11.55 -0.06
C LEU A 65 -6.85 12.10 -0.23
N ASP A 66 -7.26 12.51 -1.43
CA ASP A 66 -8.56 13.17 -1.63
C ASP A 66 -9.74 12.29 -1.21
N ARG A 67 -9.63 10.97 -1.38
CA ARG A 67 -10.66 10.00 -0.95
C ARG A 67 -10.65 9.71 0.54
N CYS A 68 -9.56 10.04 1.23
CA CYS A 68 -9.46 9.94 2.68
C CYS A 68 -10.17 11.14 3.35
N LEU A 69 -10.42 12.23 2.61
CA LEU A 69 -11.16 13.37 3.12
C LEU A 69 -12.65 13.00 3.24
N ASN A 70 -13.21 13.19 4.43
CA ASN A 70 -14.60 12.83 4.78
C ASN A 70 -14.93 11.34 4.69
N ASP A 71 -13.91 10.47 4.77
CA ASP A 71 -14.09 9.03 4.88
C ASP A 71 -14.27 8.61 6.35
N GLU A 72 -15.37 9.06 6.97
CA GLU A 72 -15.64 8.83 8.40
C GLU A 72 -15.76 7.33 8.74
N ASP A 73 -16.18 6.53 7.76
CA ASP A 73 -16.31 5.08 7.85
C ASP A 73 -14.99 4.33 7.55
N CYS A 74 -13.90 5.04 7.21
CA CYS A 74 -12.60 4.46 6.85
C CYS A 74 -12.68 3.38 5.74
N ASN A 75 -13.49 3.63 4.71
CA ASN A 75 -13.70 2.70 3.59
C ASN A 75 -12.59 2.77 2.53
N ASP A 76 -11.80 3.85 2.51
CA ASP A 76 -10.68 3.99 1.59
C ASP A 76 -9.44 3.26 2.13
N TRP A 77 -8.92 2.34 1.33
CA TRP A 77 -7.79 1.48 1.73
C TRP A 77 -6.48 2.22 2.03
N VAL A 78 -6.37 3.50 1.66
CA VAL A 78 -5.21 4.33 2.01
C VAL A 78 -5.35 4.96 3.40
N HIS A 79 -6.58 5.15 3.90
CA HIS A 79 -6.91 5.74 5.19
C HIS A 79 -6.57 4.77 6.33
#